data_AF-A0A0B1STT1-F1
#
_entry.id   AF-A0A0B1STT1-F1
#
_cell.length_a   1.000
_cell.length_b   1.000
_cell.length_c   1.000
_cell.angle_alpha   90.00
_cell.angle_beta   90.00
_cell.angle_gamma   90.00
#
_symmetry.space_group_name_H-M   'P 1'
#
loop_
_entity.id
_entity.type
_entity.pdbx_description
1 polymer ?
#
loop_
_entity_poly.entity_id
_entity_poly.type
_entity_poly.pdbx_seq_one_letter_code
_entity_poly.pdbx_strand_id
1 'polypeptide(L)'
;MSQVYAQQAEAAVPESERRPPQSAAEAAEEQRAHDDDSDVSDEEPGDDLPSNPEIAPASLWNRKDIVEFKNTIKKEGSEGIIKVGHGETVTVRVPTHEEGTCLFWEFATDYYDIGFGVYFEWTIADSNQVSIHVSESDDEDEYEEGAEGLEGGAPANPDPGRESQRLLFQCCARV
;
A
#
# COMPACT_ATOMS: atom_id res chain seq x y z
N MET A 1 34.28 -42.24 18.22
CA MET A 1 34.77 -43.22 17.23
C MET A 1 33.98 -43.03 15.95
N SER A 2 34.69 -42.96 14.83
CA SER A 2 34.34 -43.29 13.42
C SER A 2 32.86 -43.30 12.99
N GLN A 3 32.41 -42.51 12.00
CA GLN A 3 32.78 -42.46 10.56
C GLN A 3 32.73 -43.80 9.80
N VAL A 4 31.84 -43.89 8.80
CA VAL A 4 32.03 -44.36 7.39
C VAL A 4 30.63 -44.45 6.71
N TYR A 5 30.42 -44.45 5.40
CA TYR A 5 30.94 -43.68 4.24
C TYR A 5 29.87 -43.78 3.12
N ALA A 6 29.94 -42.98 2.05
CA ALA A 6 28.95 -42.95 0.96
C ALA A 6 29.19 -43.99 -0.17
N GLN A 7 28.16 -44.29 -0.97
CA GLN A 7 28.31 -44.71 -2.39
C GLN A 7 27.05 -44.33 -3.20
N GLN A 8 27.19 -44.20 -4.53
CA GLN A 8 26.23 -43.59 -5.46
C GLN A 8 25.58 -44.62 -6.42
N ALA A 9 24.44 -44.20 -6.99
CA ALA A 9 23.92 -44.44 -8.35
C ALA A 9 23.96 -45.84 -9.02
N GLU A 10 22.82 -46.26 -9.59
CA GLU A 10 22.72 -46.48 -11.04
C GLU A 10 21.24 -46.40 -11.53
N ALA A 11 21.02 -46.34 -12.85
CA ALA A 11 19.74 -46.02 -13.48
C ALA A 11 19.08 -47.23 -14.16
N ALA A 12 17.76 -47.18 -14.35
CA ALA A 12 17.04 -48.08 -15.25
C ALA A 12 15.77 -47.43 -15.82
N VAL A 13 15.78 -47.13 -17.13
CA VAL A 13 14.60 -46.93 -17.96
C VAL A 13 14.28 -48.23 -18.70
N PRO A 14 13.00 -48.52 -18.98
CA PRO A 14 12.62 -49.34 -20.12
C PRO A 14 11.84 -48.54 -21.18
N GLU A 15 11.89 -49.07 -22.40
CA GLU A 15 11.56 -48.43 -23.67
C GLU A 15 10.20 -48.91 -24.22
N SER A 16 9.76 -48.25 -25.31
CA SER A 16 8.95 -48.79 -26.41
C SER A 16 7.42 -48.78 -26.29
N GLU A 17 6.78 -47.95 -27.12
CA GLU A 17 5.92 -48.49 -28.19
C GLU A 17 5.92 -47.55 -29.43
N ARG A 18 5.44 -48.04 -30.59
CA ARG A 18 5.96 -47.67 -31.93
C ARG A 18 5.06 -46.76 -32.77
N ARG A 19 5.70 -46.03 -33.70
CA ARG A 19 5.12 -45.17 -34.76
C ARG A 19 4.70 -45.97 -36.02
N PRO A 20 3.81 -45.44 -36.88
CA PRO A 20 4.13 -45.31 -38.32
C PRO A 20 3.78 -43.93 -38.97
N PRO A 21 4.23 -43.63 -40.20
CA PRO A 21 4.48 -42.24 -40.66
C PRO A 21 3.77 -41.77 -41.95
N GLN A 22 3.81 -40.45 -42.22
CA GLN A 22 3.65 -39.77 -43.53
C GLN A 22 4.59 -38.52 -43.49
N SER A 23 5.69 -38.40 -44.26
CA SER A 23 5.85 -38.08 -45.70
C SER A 23 5.29 -36.71 -46.11
N ALA A 24 5.96 -35.81 -46.87
CA ALA A 24 7.37 -35.51 -47.21
C ALA A 24 7.38 -34.20 -48.07
N ALA A 25 8.48 -33.42 -48.11
CA ALA A 25 8.67 -32.17 -48.90
C ALA A 25 7.74 -30.98 -48.51
N GLU A 26 7.99 -29.67 -48.73
CA GLU A 26 9.11 -28.78 -49.12
C GLU A 26 8.61 -27.31 -48.87
N ALA A 27 9.35 -26.20 -48.75
CA ALA A 27 10.79 -25.83 -48.71
C ALA A 27 10.94 -24.39 -48.10
N ALA A 28 12.14 -23.79 -48.14
CA ALA A 28 12.53 -22.40 -47.76
C ALA A 28 12.49 -22.07 -46.23
N GLU A 29 13.58 -21.60 -45.59
CA GLU A 29 14.25 -20.29 -45.74
C GLU A 29 13.34 -19.09 -45.50
N GLU A 30 13.40 -18.51 -44.28
CA GLU A 30 13.45 -17.05 -44.14
C GLU A 30 14.21 -16.67 -42.86
N GLN A 31 15.41 -16.10 -43.01
CA GLN A 31 16.02 -15.29 -41.95
C GLN A 31 15.20 -14.00 -41.81
N ARG A 32 14.65 -13.74 -40.61
CA ARG A 32 14.23 -12.38 -40.25
C ARG A 32 14.95 -11.88 -39.02
N ALA A 33 15.21 -10.58 -39.10
CA ALA A 33 16.04 -9.77 -38.25
C ALA A 33 15.71 -9.91 -36.75
N HIS A 34 16.77 -9.77 -35.96
CA HIS A 34 16.69 -9.35 -34.57
C HIS A 34 16.54 -7.83 -34.58
N ASP A 35 15.29 -7.36 -34.62
CA ASP A 35 14.95 -5.96 -34.38
C ASP A 35 14.77 -5.77 -32.87
N ASP A 36 15.86 -5.43 -32.18
CA ASP A 36 15.85 -5.00 -30.77
C ASP A 36 15.72 -3.48 -30.72
N ASP A 37 14.48 -2.99 -30.87
CA ASP A 37 14.17 -1.56 -30.86
C ASP A 37 13.92 -1.10 -29.41
N SER A 38 15.01 -1.02 -28.65
CA SER A 38 15.04 -0.54 -27.27
C SER A 38 15.60 0.89 -27.16
N ASP A 39 15.01 1.83 -27.90
CA ASP A 39 15.22 3.28 -27.69
C ASP A 39 14.51 3.76 -26.41
N VAL A 40 14.96 3.22 -25.28
CA VAL A 40 14.78 3.85 -23.97
C VAL A 40 15.91 4.87 -23.84
N SER A 41 15.59 6.12 -24.22
CA SER A 41 16.47 7.25 -23.96
C SER A 41 16.61 7.41 -22.45
N ASP A 42 17.67 6.81 -21.89
CA ASP A 42 18.11 6.99 -20.53
C ASP A 42 18.58 8.45 -20.38
N GLU A 43 17.63 9.33 -20.05
CA GLU A 43 17.94 10.68 -19.59
C GLU A 43 18.59 10.56 -18.21
N GLU A 44 19.91 10.35 -18.20
CA GLU A 44 20.76 10.26 -17.01
C GLU A 44 20.31 11.32 -15.99
N PRO A 45 19.76 10.90 -14.84
CA PRO A 45 19.29 11.83 -13.83
C PRO A 45 20.51 12.54 -13.24
N GLY A 46 20.70 13.81 -13.62
CA GLY A 46 21.94 14.55 -13.32
C GLY A 46 22.36 14.45 -11.85
N ASP A 47 23.66 14.22 -11.63
CA ASP A 47 24.35 13.86 -10.38
C ASP A 47 24.08 14.75 -9.14
N ASP A 48 23.30 15.83 -9.26
CA ASP A 48 23.02 16.81 -8.22
C ASP A 48 21.70 16.57 -7.45
N LEU A 49 20.95 15.50 -7.74
CA LEU A 49 19.84 15.08 -6.88
C LEU A 49 20.36 14.18 -5.74
N PRO A 50 20.11 14.50 -4.46
CA PRO A 50 20.51 13.64 -3.36
C PRO A 50 19.78 12.30 -3.48
N SER A 51 20.55 11.22 -3.69
CA SER A 51 20.02 9.86 -3.77
C SER A 51 19.10 9.59 -2.57
N ASN A 52 17.84 9.26 -2.84
CA ASN A 52 16.87 8.97 -1.78
C ASN A 52 17.43 7.85 -0.88
N PRO A 53 17.47 8.03 0.46
CA PRO A 53 18.00 7.02 1.35
C PRO A 53 17.31 5.67 1.18
N GLU A 54 18.07 4.57 1.30
CA GLU A 54 17.53 3.22 1.27
C GLU A 54 16.50 3.03 2.40
N ILE A 55 15.24 2.83 2.04
CA ILE A 55 14.15 2.64 3.00
C ILE A 55 14.03 1.15 3.30
N ALA A 56 14.33 0.77 4.55
CA ALA A 56 14.13 -0.60 5.02
C ALA A 56 12.64 -1.00 4.95
N PRO A 57 12.31 -2.26 4.58
CA PRO A 57 10.93 -2.70 4.46
C PRO A 57 10.19 -2.65 5.81
N ALA A 58 8.98 -2.10 5.80
CA ALA A 58 8.15 -2.00 6.99
C ALA A 58 7.77 -3.40 7.53
N SER A 59 7.90 -3.58 8.84
CA SER A 59 7.39 -4.77 9.53
C SER A 59 5.93 -4.56 9.92
N LEU A 60 5.06 -5.50 9.55
CA LEU A 60 3.62 -5.46 9.86
C LEU A 60 3.24 -6.59 10.81
N TRP A 61 2.37 -6.31 11.76
CA TRP A 61 1.84 -7.29 12.72
C TRP A 61 0.34 -7.07 12.94
N ASN A 62 -0.33 -8.08 13.51
CA ASN A 62 -1.71 -7.97 13.97
C ASN A 62 -1.87 -8.52 15.39
N ARG A 63 -2.93 -8.07 16.07
CA ARG A 63 -3.28 -8.39 17.45
C ARG A 63 -4.74 -8.80 17.53
N LYS A 64 -5.09 -9.66 18.49
CA LYS A 64 -6.45 -10.20 18.65
C LYS A 64 -7.28 -9.44 19.68
N ASP A 65 -6.61 -8.66 20.53
CA ASP A 65 -7.14 -7.90 21.66
C ASP A 65 -7.66 -6.50 21.24
N ILE A 66 -8.28 -6.40 20.06
CA ILE A 66 -8.84 -5.14 19.52
C ILE A 66 -9.82 -4.44 20.48
N VAL A 67 -10.59 -5.20 21.26
CA VAL A 67 -11.52 -4.63 22.27
C VAL A 67 -10.75 -3.97 23.42
N GLU A 68 -9.62 -4.55 23.83
CA GLU A 68 -8.77 -3.97 24.88
C GLU A 68 -8.05 -2.72 24.36
N PHE A 69 -7.42 -2.80 23.18
CA PHE A 69 -6.82 -1.65 22.49
C PHE A 69 -7.79 -0.47 22.38
N LYS A 70 -9.00 -0.70 21.85
CA LYS A 70 -10.03 0.34 21.73
C LYS A 70 -10.42 0.94 23.08
N ASN A 71 -10.45 0.15 24.15
CA ASN A 71 -10.77 0.62 25.48
C ASN A 71 -9.61 1.39 26.14
N THR A 72 -8.36 1.09 25.79
CA THR A 72 -7.18 1.83 26.24
C THR A 72 -7.14 3.21 25.59
N ILE A 73 -7.22 3.30 24.27
CA ILE A 73 -7.26 4.59 23.54
C ILE A 73 -8.43 5.48 24.03
N LYS A 74 -9.62 4.88 24.23
CA LYS A 74 -10.80 5.60 24.79
C LYS A 74 -10.62 6.10 26.23
N LYS A 75 -9.66 5.57 27.00
CA LYS A 75 -9.31 6.06 28.36
C LYS A 75 -8.22 7.13 28.30
N GLU A 76 -7.29 7.03 27.36
CA GLU A 76 -6.19 8.00 27.18
C GLU A 76 -6.73 9.35 26.70
N GLY A 77 -7.74 9.37 25.82
CA GLY A 77 -8.47 10.58 25.49
C GLY A 77 -9.11 10.55 24.09
N SER A 78 -9.37 11.74 23.55
CA SER A 78 -9.81 11.90 22.16
C SER A 78 -8.64 12.02 21.17
N GLU A 79 -7.40 12.23 21.62
CA GLU A 79 -6.25 12.47 20.74
C GLU A 79 -5.93 11.26 19.84
N GLY A 80 -6.15 10.04 20.32
CA GLY A 80 -6.05 8.81 19.52
C GLY A 80 -7.33 8.41 18.79
N ILE A 81 -8.39 9.24 18.76
CA ILE A 81 -9.67 8.92 18.12
C ILE A 81 -9.98 9.93 17.00
N ILE A 82 -9.72 9.49 15.78
CA ILE A 82 -9.94 10.22 14.53
C ILE A 82 -11.32 9.85 13.98
N LYS A 83 -12.05 10.84 13.46
CA LYS A 83 -13.26 10.60 12.65
C LYS A 83 -12.88 10.67 11.17
N VAL A 84 -13.40 9.73 10.39
CA VAL A 84 -13.22 9.65 8.94
C VAL A 84 -14.60 9.48 8.31
N GLY A 85 -15.05 10.46 7.54
CA GLY A 85 -16.28 10.39 6.76
C GLY A 85 -16.11 9.67 5.42
N HIS A 86 -17.17 9.67 4.63
CA HIS A 86 -17.19 9.02 3.32
C HIS A 86 -16.41 9.85 2.30
N GLY A 87 -15.42 9.24 1.63
CA GLY A 87 -14.55 9.93 0.68
C GLY A 87 -13.50 10.83 1.33
N GLU A 88 -13.42 10.88 2.66
CA GLU A 88 -12.38 11.63 3.37
C GLU A 88 -11.07 10.83 3.43
N THR A 89 -9.96 11.49 3.12
CA THR A 89 -8.62 11.00 3.40
C THR A 89 -8.05 11.74 4.59
N VAL A 90 -7.54 11.03 5.60
CA VAL A 90 -6.90 11.62 6.77
C VAL A 90 -5.43 11.24 6.82
N THR A 91 -4.57 12.25 6.86
CA THR A 91 -3.11 12.11 6.90
C THR A 91 -2.61 12.53 8.27
N VAL A 92 -2.00 11.59 9.00
CA VAL A 92 -1.33 11.87 10.28
C VAL A 92 0.17 12.05 10.02
N ARG A 93 0.67 13.29 10.10
CA ARG A 93 2.10 13.60 9.96
C ARG A 93 2.78 13.44 11.31
N VAL A 94 3.73 12.50 11.38
CA VAL A 94 4.50 12.16 12.58
C VAL A 94 5.97 12.54 12.33
N PRO A 95 6.48 13.61 12.96
CA PRO A 95 7.89 13.98 12.87
C PRO A 95 8.82 12.89 13.42
N THR A 96 9.97 12.69 12.80
CA THR A 96 11.05 11.85 13.34
C THR A 96 11.75 12.56 14.49
N HIS A 97 11.97 11.86 15.60
CA HIS A 97 12.78 12.36 16.71
C HIS A 97 14.28 12.22 16.40
N GLU A 98 15.14 13.15 16.83
CA GLU A 98 16.59 13.12 16.54
C GLU A 98 17.28 11.86 17.09
N GLU A 99 16.84 11.39 18.27
CA GLU A 99 17.30 10.13 18.86
C GLU A 99 16.45 8.92 18.43
N GLY A 100 15.41 9.13 17.62
CA GLY A 100 14.45 8.10 17.23
C GLY A 100 15.02 7.14 16.17
N THR A 101 14.98 5.84 16.44
CA THR A 101 15.49 4.81 15.53
C THR A 101 14.39 4.13 14.72
N CYS A 102 13.15 4.11 15.21
CA CYS A 102 12.01 3.42 14.62
C CYS A 102 10.69 4.16 14.91
N LEU A 103 9.75 4.05 13.96
CA LEU A 103 8.34 4.41 14.17
C LEU A 103 7.52 3.14 14.42
N PHE A 104 6.62 3.19 15.39
CA PHE A 104 5.65 2.13 15.69
C PHE A 104 4.23 2.69 15.61
N TRP A 105 3.32 1.99 14.94
CA TRP A 105 1.91 2.36 14.84
C TRP A 105 1.00 1.17 15.13
N GLU A 106 -0.12 1.44 15.80
CA GLU A 106 -1.23 0.51 16.02
C GLU A 106 -2.55 1.22 15.68
N PHE A 107 -3.45 0.55 14.97
CA PHE A 107 -4.74 1.14 14.61
C PHE A 107 -5.91 0.14 14.62
N ALA A 108 -7.13 0.65 14.78
CA ALA A 108 -8.36 -0.12 14.70
C ALA A 108 -9.55 0.76 14.29
N THR A 109 -10.41 0.25 13.41
CA THR A 109 -11.68 0.89 13.02
C THR A 109 -12.87 0.29 13.77
N ASP A 110 -14.00 1.00 13.84
CA ASP A 110 -15.19 0.50 14.55
C ASP A 110 -16.06 -0.51 13.78
N TYR A 111 -16.33 -0.33 12.48
CA TYR A 111 -17.34 -1.13 11.75
C TYR A 111 -16.97 -1.61 10.34
N TYR A 112 -16.19 -0.83 9.60
CA TYR A 112 -15.75 -1.13 8.23
C TYR A 112 -14.23 -1.06 8.14
N ASP A 113 -13.66 -1.63 7.08
CA ASP A 113 -12.24 -1.51 6.78
C ASP A 113 -11.90 -0.10 6.28
N ILE A 114 -10.61 0.24 6.33
CA ILE A 114 -10.07 1.53 5.85
C ILE A 114 -8.81 1.28 5.01
N GLY A 115 -8.62 2.08 3.96
CA GLY A 115 -7.36 2.12 3.24
C GLY A 115 -6.27 2.71 4.14
N PHE A 116 -5.16 1.98 4.33
CA PHE A 116 -4.03 2.43 5.13
C PHE A 116 -2.75 2.38 4.30
N GLY A 117 -1.96 3.45 4.37
CA GLY A 117 -0.66 3.58 3.72
C GLY A 117 0.28 4.45 4.55
N VAL A 118 1.57 4.31 4.30
CA VAL A 118 2.62 5.11 4.94
C VAL A 118 3.56 5.61 3.83
N TYR A 119 3.92 6.88 3.89
CA TYR A 119 4.92 7.49 3.03
C TYR A 119 5.91 8.30 3.89
N PHE A 120 7.11 8.53 3.38
CA PHE A 120 8.10 9.39 4.02
C PHE A 120 8.14 10.74 3.32
N GLU A 121 8.08 11.82 4.09
CA GLU A 121 8.29 13.19 3.64
C GLU A 121 9.73 13.58 3.99
N TRP A 122 10.58 13.80 2.98
CA TRP A 122 12.00 14.13 3.19
C TRP A 122 12.17 15.62 3.50
N THR A 123 11.72 16.04 4.68
CA THR A 123 11.79 17.44 5.17
C THR A 123 12.35 17.50 6.59
N ILE A 124 12.86 18.67 6.98
CA ILE A 124 13.18 18.97 8.38
C ILE A 124 11.92 19.53 9.01
N ALA A 125 11.34 18.83 9.99
CA ALA A 125 10.13 19.27 10.66
C ALA A 125 10.41 20.46 11.60
N ASP A 126 9.58 21.51 11.54
CA ASP A 126 9.67 22.68 12.42
C ASP A 126 9.40 22.36 13.91
N SER A 127 8.77 21.22 14.19
CA SER A 127 8.51 20.74 15.54
C SER A 127 8.33 19.23 15.59
N ASN A 128 8.51 18.64 16.78
CA ASN A 128 8.26 17.22 17.05
C ASN A 128 6.78 16.90 17.37
N GLN A 129 5.84 17.80 17.04
CA GLN A 129 4.41 17.59 17.31
C GLN A 129 3.73 16.83 16.18
N VAL A 130 2.94 15.81 16.53
CA VAL A 130 2.08 15.10 15.58
C VAL A 130 0.98 16.04 15.10
N SER A 131 0.72 16.05 13.79
CA SER A 131 -0.35 16.86 13.18
C SER A 131 -1.25 16.00 12.30
N ILE A 132 -2.52 16.41 12.17
CA ILE A 132 -3.55 15.70 11.40
C ILE A 132 -4.07 16.65 10.33
N HIS A 133 -4.07 16.19 9.09
CA HIS A 133 -4.69 16.86 7.95
C HIS A 133 -5.87 16.02 7.46
N VAL A 134 -6.99 16.66 7.15
CA VAL A 134 -8.18 16.02 6.59
C VAL A 134 -8.42 16.63 5.22
N SER A 135 -8.54 15.78 4.21
CA SER A 135 -8.89 16.15 2.85
C SER A 135 -10.20 15.48 2.50
N GLU A 136 -11.25 16.26 2.32
CA GLU A 136 -12.50 15.80 1.71
C GLU A 136 -12.21 15.59 0.22
N SER A 137 -12.52 14.41 -0.33
CA SER A 137 -12.49 14.23 -1.79
C SER A 137 -13.60 15.09 -2.38
N ASP A 138 -13.19 16.08 -3.16
CA ASP A 138 -14.06 17.01 -3.88
C ASP A 138 -14.72 16.28 -5.06
N ASP A 139 -15.69 15.44 -4.72
CA ASP A 139 -16.52 14.66 -5.65
C ASP A 139 -17.59 15.59 -6.25
N GLU A 140 -17.15 16.67 -6.92
CA GLU A 140 -17.99 17.54 -7.75
C GLU A 140 -18.39 16.82 -9.05
N ASP A 141 -19.09 15.69 -8.90
CA ASP A 141 -19.80 15.03 -9.99
C ASP A 141 -21.08 15.86 -10.29
N GLU A 142 -20.86 17.05 -10.86
CA GLU A 142 -21.89 17.95 -11.39
C GLU A 142 -22.53 17.32 -12.63
N TYR A 143 -23.45 16.36 -12.41
CA TYR A 143 -24.35 15.90 -13.46
C TYR A 143 -25.38 17.00 -13.76
N GLU A 144 -24.99 18.03 -14.51
CA GLU A 144 -25.89 19.00 -15.12
C GLU A 144 -26.72 18.31 -16.24
N GLU A 145 -27.67 17.44 -15.86
CA GLU A 145 -28.74 17.00 -16.75
C GLU A 145 -30.04 17.71 -16.38
N GLY A 146 -30.41 18.68 -17.21
CA GLY A 146 -31.43 19.68 -16.89
C GLY A 146 -32.83 19.11 -16.70
N ALA A 147 -33.47 19.52 -15.60
CA ALA A 147 -34.91 19.50 -15.43
C ALA A 147 -35.37 20.78 -14.72
N GLU A 148 -35.91 21.73 -15.48
CA GLU A 148 -36.37 23.01 -14.94
C GLU A 148 -37.52 22.88 -13.91
N GLY A 149 -37.28 23.45 -12.73
CA GLY A 149 -38.33 24.09 -11.92
C GLY A 149 -38.75 23.38 -10.63
N LEU A 150 -38.33 23.93 -9.49
CA LEU A 150 -39.24 24.45 -8.44
C LEU A 150 -38.47 25.18 -7.33
N GLU A 151 -38.93 26.38 -6.98
CA GLU A 151 -38.48 27.12 -5.78
C GLU A 151 -38.73 26.30 -4.51
N GLY A 152 -37.72 26.15 -3.66
CA GLY A 152 -37.83 25.32 -2.46
C GLY A 152 -36.64 25.43 -1.52
N GLY A 153 -36.33 26.64 -1.04
CA GLY A 153 -35.28 26.86 -0.04
C GLY A 153 -35.60 26.19 1.30
N ALA A 154 -35.22 24.92 1.45
CA ALA A 154 -35.23 24.22 2.72
C ALA A 154 -33.90 24.48 3.47
N PRO A 155 -33.91 24.74 4.79
CA PRO A 155 -32.68 24.73 5.56
C PRO A 155 -32.10 23.31 5.52
N ALA A 156 -30.81 23.19 5.21
CA ALA A 156 -30.09 21.93 5.28
C ALA A 156 -30.11 21.41 6.72
N ASN A 157 -31.04 20.51 7.02
CA ASN A 157 -30.96 19.69 8.23
C ASN A 157 -29.69 18.84 8.10
N PRO A 158 -28.85 18.73 9.15
CA PRO A 158 -27.73 17.80 9.11
C PRO A 158 -28.29 16.39 8.90
N ASP A 159 -27.89 15.74 7.82
CA ASP A 159 -28.33 14.38 7.51
C ASP A 159 -27.94 13.45 8.66
N PRO A 160 -28.89 12.77 9.32
CA PRO A 160 -28.60 11.87 10.43
C PRO A 160 -28.01 10.52 9.97
N GLY A 161 -27.78 10.33 8.66
CA GLY A 161 -27.30 9.08 8.06
C GLY A 161 -25.79 9.02 7.74
N ARG A 162 -25.09 10.16 7.59
CA ARG A 162 -23.62 10.19 7.44
C ARG A 162 -22.90 9.89 8.77
N GLU A 163 -22.95 8.63 9.21
CA GLU A 163 -22.12 8.13 10.32
C GLU A 163 -20.63 8.11 9.92
N SER A 164 -19.87 9.13 10.31
CA SER A 164 -18.40 9.10 10.21
C SER A 164 -17.85 7.93 11.01
N GLN A 165 -16.98 7.12 10.39
CA GLN A 165 -16.29 6.05 11.07
C GLN A 165 -15.28 6.60 12.08
N ARG A 166 -15.05 5.86 13.16
CA ARG A 166 -13.97 6.12 14.11
C ARG A 166 -12.77 5.25 13.77
N LEU A 167 -11.65 5.89 13.50
CA LEU A 167 -10.32 5.31 13.44
C LEU A 167 -9.64 5.59 14.78
N LEU A 168 -9.28 4.53 15.50
CA LEU A 168 -8.46 4.63 16.71
C LEU A 168 -7.02 4.38 16.30
N PHE A 169 -6.13 5.34 16.54
CA PHE A 169 -4.76 5.35 16.04
C PHE A 169 -3.79 5.75 17.15
N GLN A 170 -2.71 5.00 17.28
CA GLN A 170 -1.60 5.29 18.18
C GLN A 170 -0.29 5.16 17.41
N CYS A 171 0.56 6.19 17.46
CA CYS A 171 1.89 6.15 16.86
C CYS A 171 2.92 6.72 17.84
N CYS A 172 4.11 6.12 17.85
CA CYS A 172 5.22 6.55 18.68
C CYS A 172 6.53 6.45 17.89
N ALA A 173 7.28 7.56 17.84
CA ALA A 173 8.71 7.52 17.55
C ALA A 173 9.44 7.01 18.79
N ARG A 174 10.19 5.91 18.65
CA ARG A 174 10.94 5.30 19.75
C ARG A 174 12.43 5.48 19.55
N VAL A 175 13.08 5.86 20.65
CA VAL A 175 14.55 5.80 20.85
C VAL A 175 14.95 4.36 21.11
#